data_AF-A0AA36IUW3-F1
#
_entry.id   AF-A0AA36IUW3-F1
#
_cell.length_a   1.000
_cell.length_b   1.000
_cell.length_c   1.000
_cell.angle_alpha   90.00
_cell.angle_beta   90.00
_cell.angle_gamma   90.00
#
_symmetry.space_group_name_H-M   'P 1'
#
loop_
_entity.id
_entity.type
_entity.pdbx_description
1 polymer ?
#
loop_
_entity_poly.entity_id
_entity_poly.type
_entity_poly.pdbx_seq_one_letter_code
_entity_poly.pdbx_strand_id
1 'polypeptide(L)'
;MSDQLWTVSLSFLAYFLVFCFWQRIQLFSRPLMVFFDKLCINQFDPQEKEKGILGLGAFAMRSKQVLVLWSPEYFNRLWCSFEIACFLSPVYKGTVQFLSVKGSCVLFLTSILWHIVMFAFFASFSMMDQFYATGSMNHWIALTTFMASFTIPLLMLVNYLGMSLAQSVMQLPSRLQNFRVQETQCFCCANYHQDPRTSSELPCDRELVYESLTLMYDSTMRGPEATALESFNQRVRVIAADIIGRATVEAPFKQIVSVCVVSLVPYLSELMSTLKNGPKDSLLGFDLAIWCMTRVVVWVQPGLCVLLAHPISIWLWQLHSRPSVLASLWMSPVIVLAVTISWASIYAVDLLTPENSLLPFVPFLVVLALVVLLYSPILRCERSRMKRSDVLAENQDAPPFSTLEVAQDAALEPLEVDEDGDTLVTWAF
;
A
#
# COMPACT_ATOMS: atom_id res chain seq x y z
N MET A 1 25.91 22.79 16.50
CA MET A 1 24.55 22.34 16.14
C MET A 1 23.93 23.11 14.97
N SER A 2 24.22 24.41 14.75
CA SER A 2 23.78 25.12 13.51
C SER A 2 24.17 24.38 12.22
N ASP A 3 25.34 23.73 12.23
CA ASP A 3 25.90 23.04 11.08
C ASP A 3 25.29 21.66 10.82
N GLN A 4 24.27 21.22 11.59
CA GLN A 4 23.59 19.93 11.39
C GLN A 4 22.19 20.10 10.77
N LEU A 5 21.59 21.28 10.86
CA LEU A 5 20.25 21.49 10.31
C LEU A 5 20.24 21.33 8.78
N TRP A 6 21.30 21.79 8.09
CA TRP A 6 21.39 21.66 6.64
C TRP A 6 21.53 20.21 6.18
N THR A 7 22.24 19.34 6.91
CA THR A 7 22.35 17.91 6.56
C THR A 7 21.02 17.21 6.67
N VAL A 8 20.25 17.55 7.72
CA VAL A 8 18.90 17.04 7.92
C VAL A 8 17.99 17.54 6.80
N SER A 9 17.92 18.86 6.54
CA SER A 9 17.11 19.44 5.47
C SER A 9 17.45 18.89 4.07
N LEU A 10 18.73 18.73 3.75
CA LEU A 10 19.17 18.15 2.48
C LEU A 10 18.71 16.69 2.35
N SER A 11 18.77 15.92 3.44
CA SER A 11 18.33 14.53 3.44
C SER A 11 16.81 14.40 3.27
N PHE A 12 16.02 15.31 3.84
CA PHE A 12 14.58 15.40 3.57
C PHE A 12 14.31 15.72 2.09
N LEU A 13 15.01 16.72 1.54
CA LEU A 13 14.84 17.10 0.14
C LEU A 13 15.19 15.94 -0.78
N ALA A 14 16.32 15.26 -0.53
CA ALA A 14 16.72 14.07 -1.26
C ALA A 14 15.68 12.96 -1.17
N TYR A 15 15.12 12.71 0.02
CA TYR A 15 14.04 11.75 0.21
C TYR A 15 12.82 12.09 -0.65
N PHE A 16 12.33 13.33 -0.63
CA PHE A 16 11.16 13.71 -1.43
C PHE A 16 11.44 13.72 -2.93
N LEU A 17 12.65 14.10 -3.35
CA LEU A 17 13.05 14.01 -4.75
C LEU A 17 13.06 12.55 -5.22
N VAL A 18 13.67 11.65 -4.44
CA VAL A 18 13.62 10.21 -4.75
C VAL A 18 12.18 9.72 -4.69
N PHE A 19 11.41 10.02 -3.66
CA PHE A 19 10.03 9.56 -3.54
C PHE A 19 9.13 10.02 -4.71
N CYS A 20 9.26 11.27 -5.17
CA CYS A 20 8.45 11.80 -6.26
C CYS A 20 8.95 11.36 -7.64
N PHE A 21 10.25 11.13 -7.79
CA PHE A 21 10.88 10.90 -9.09
C PHE A 21 11.57 9.54 -9.23
N TRP A 22 11.44 8.61 -8.27
CA TRP A 22 12.11 7.30 -8.31
C TRP A 22 11.78 6.53 -9.58
N GLN A 23 10.54 6.68 -10.07
CA GLN A 23 10.03 6.11 -11.33
C GLN A 23 10.88 6.51 -12.54
N ARG A 24 11.53 7.69 -12.51
CA ARG A 24 12.42 8.20 -13.57
C ARG A 24 13.89 7.90 -13.28
N ILE A 25 14.27 7.70 -12.02
CA ILE A 25 15.64 7.41 -11.57
C ILE A 25 15.93 5.91 -11.70
N GLN A 26 15.51 5.26 -12.81
CA GLN A 26 15.65 3.82 -13.04
C GLN A 26 17.10 3.37 -13.35
N LEU A 27 18.09 3.99 -12.70
CA LEU A 27 19.51 3.71 -12.94
C LEU A 27 19.94 2.32 -12.42
N PHE A 28 19.17 1.68 -11.53
CA PHE A 28 19.62 0.49 -10.79
C PHE A 28 18.62 -0.68 -10.75
N SER A 29 17.51 -0.64 -11.48
CA SER A 29 16.51 -1.72 -11.46
C SER A 29 16.02 -2.05 -12.87
N ARG A 30 15.81 -3.34 -13.14
CA ARG A 30 15.19 -3.77 -14.41
C ARG A 30 13.80 -3.13 -14.50
N PRO A 31 13.39 -2.61 -15.67
CA PRO A 31 12.09 -2.01 -15.84
C PRO A 31 11.00 -3.03 -15.49
N LEU A 32 10.05 -2.62 -14.64
CA LEU A 32 8.86 -3.40 -14.38
C LEU A 32 7.96 -3.28 -15.61
N MET A 33 7.80 -4.38 -16.36
CA MET A 33 6.86 -4.42 -17.47
C MET A 33 5.44 -4.52 -16.91
N VAL A 34 4.64 -3.49 -17.16
CA VAL A 34 3.24 -3.42 -16.73
C VAL A 34 2.37 -3.28 -17.97
N PHE A 35 1.38 -4.15 -18.11
CA PHE A 35 0.29 -3.94 -19.04
C PHE A 35 -0.71 -2.98 -18.41
N PHE A 36 -0.97 -1.85 -19.06
CA PHE A 36 -1.97 -0.89 -18.61
C PHE A 36 -2.94 -0.62 -19.76
N ASP A 37 -4.16 -1.13 -19.60
CA ASP A 37 -5.24 -1.14 -20.60
C ASP A 37 -5.34 0.15 -21.41
N LYS A 38 -5.37 1.29 -20.73
CA LYS A 38 -5.56 2.61 -21.33
C LYS A 38 -4.40 3.07 -22.23
N LEU A 39 -3.20 2.53 -21.99
CA LEU A 39 -2.00 2.85 -22.78
C LEU A 39 -1.72 1.79 -23.84
N CYS A 40 -2.02 0.51 -23.55
CA CYS A 40 -1.70 -0.61 -24.43
C CYS A 40 -2.79 -0.88 -25.48
N ILE A 41 -4.04 -0.50 -25.22
CA ILE A 41 -5.15 -0.64 -26.16
C ILE A 41 -5.36 0.70 -26.87
N ASN A 42 -5.39 0.70 -28.21
CA ASN A 42 -5.67 1.88 -29.00
C ASN A 42 -7.07 2.42 -28.64
N GLN A 43 -7.12 3.60 -28.02
CA GLN A 43 -8.37 4.21 -27.57
C GLN A 43 -9.13 4.94 -28.68
N PHE A 44 -8.51 5.15 -29.85
CA PHE A 44 -9.02 5.99 -30.92
C PHE A 44 -9.52 5.21 -32.14
N ASP A 45 -8.90 4.07 -32.47
CA ASP A 45 -9.33 3.20 -33.56
C ASP A 45 -10.27 2.10 -33.03
N PRO A 46 -11.55 2.07 -33.45
CA PRO A 46 -12.52 1.07 -32.98
C PRO A 46 -12.10 -0.39 -33.26
N GLN A 47 -11.48 -0.67 -34.40
CA GLN A 47 -11.09 -2.04 -34.76
C GLN A 47 -9.89 -2.53 -33.94
N GLU A 48 -8.89 -1.67 -33.77
CA GLU A 48 -7.73 -1.99 -32.92
C GLU A 48 -8.11 -2.05 -31.44
N LYS A 49 -9.10 -1.23 -31.02
CA LYS A 49 -9.68 -1.32 -29.67
C LYS A 49 -10.35 -2.67 -29.44
N GLU A 50 -11.19 -3.10 -30.39
CA GLU A 50 -11.87 -4.40 -30.34
C GLU A 50 -10.85 -5.55 -30.28
N LYS A 51 -9.85 -5.56 -31.18
CA LYS A 51 -8.75 -6.54 -31.14
C LYS A 51 -8.00 -6.52 -29.80
N GLY A 52 -7.69 -5.34 -29.27
CA GLY A 52 -7.01 -5.19 -27.99
C GLY A 52 -7.85 -5.72 -26.81
N ILE A 53 -9.16 -5.51 -26.85
CA ILE A 53 -10.11 -6.04 -25.86
C ILE A 53 -10.19 -7.57 -25.95
N LEU A 54 -10.34 -8.12 -27.17
CA LEU A 54 -10.35 -9.57 -27.39
C LEU A 54 -9.02 -10.22 -26.97
N GLY A 55 -7.91 -9.51 -27.12
CA GLY A 55 -6.58 -9.92 -26.67
C GLY A 55 -6.36 -9.85 -25.15
N LEU A 56 -7.23 -9.18 -24.39
CA LEU A 56 -7.03 -8.94 -22.95
C LEU A 56 -6.91 -10.25 -22.15
N GLY A 57 -7.70 -11.27 -22.53
CA GLY A 57 -7.61 -12.60 -21.94
C GLY A 57 -6.23 -13.24 -22.13
N ALA A 58 -5.62 -13.07 -23.32
CA ALA A 58 -4.27 -13.58 -23.60
C ALA A 58 -3.20 -12.84 -22.78
N PHE A 59 -3.31 -11.51 -22.64
CA PHE A 59 -2.41 -10.74 -21.78
C PHE A 59 -2.55 -11.13 -20.31
N ALA A 60 -3.77 -11.33 -19.83
CA ALA A 60 -4.03 -11.84 -18.48
C ALA A 60 -3.33 -13.20 -18.29
N MET A 61 -3.51 -14.13 -19.23
CA MET A 61 -2.89 -15.47 -19.18
C MET A 61 -1.35 -15.45 -19.20
N ARG A 62 -0.73 -14.48 -19.88
CA ARG A 62 0.74 -14.33 -19.92
C ARG A 62 1.31 -13.53 -18.75
N SER A 63 0.47 -12.78 -18.04
CA SER A 63 0.90 -11.98 -16.89
C SER A 63 1.25 -12.90 -15.73
N LYS A 64 2.25 -12.51 -14.91
CA LYS A 64 2.59 -13.23 -13.67
C LYS A 64 1.66 -12.88 -12.52
N GLN A 65 1.12 -11.66 -12.57
CA GLN A 65 0.38 -11.04 -11.48
C GLN A 65 -0.53 -9.95 -12.03
N VAL A 66 -1.71 -9.78 -11.42
CA VAL A 66 -2.54 -8.57 -11.57
C VAL A 66 -2.48 -7.73 -10.30
N LEU A 67 -2.31 -6.42 -10.47
CA LEU A 67 -2.41 -5.45 -9.40
C LEU A 67 -3.76 -4.72 -9.51
N VAL A 68 -4.68 -5.06 -8.63
CA VAL A 68 -6.00 -4.42 -8.54
C VAL A 68 -5.93 -3.19 -7.65
N LEU A 69 -6.01 -2.01 -8.25
CA LEU A 69 -6.16 -0.74 -7.54
C LEU A 69 -7.63 -0.59 -7.07
N TRP A 70 -7.90 -1.07 -5.87
CA TRP A 70 -9.26 -1.17 -5.36
C TRP A 70 -9.78 0.16 -4.80
N SER A 71 -11.01 0.46 -5.16
CA SER A 71 -11.88 1.47 -4.58
C SER A 71 -13.29 0.87 -4.34
N PRO A 72 -14.15 1.52 -3.55
CA PRO A 72 -15.53 1.05 -3.32
C PRO A 72 -16.36 0.89 -4.61
N GLU A 73 -15.99 1.57 -5.68
CA GLU A 73 -16.63 1.57 -7.00
C GLU A 73 -16.02 0.55 -7.97
N TYR A 74 -14.90 -0.10 -7.60
CA TYR A 74 -14.19 -1.01 -8.50
C TYR A 74 -15.10 -2.13 -9.03
N PHE A 75 -15.84 -2.78 -8.13
CA PHE A 75 -16.78 -3.85 -8.47
C PHE A 75 -18.09 -3.37 -9.11
N ASN A 76 -18.31 -2.06 -9.21
CA ASN A 76 -19.45 -1.52 -9.95
C ASN A 76 -19.13 -1.35 -11.44
N ARG A 77 -17.88 -1.54 -11.87
CA ARG A 77 -17.48 -1.39 -13.27
C ARG A 77 -17.37 -2.75 -13.95
N LEU A 78 -18.02 -2.90 -15.10
CA LEU A 78 -18.05 -4.15 -15.86
C LEU A 78 -16.64 -4.63 -16.23
N TRP A 79 -15.83 -3.76 -16.85
CA TRP A 79 -14.46 -4.08 -17.28
C TRP A 79 -13.54 -4.49 -16.13
N CYS A 80 -13.59 -3.80 -15.00
CA CYS A 80 -12.83 -4.16 -13.80
C CYS A 80 -13.24 -5.54 -13.25
N SER A 81 -14.52 -5.87 -13.31
CA SER A 81 -15.00 -7.19 -12.89
C SER A 81 -14.53 -8.28 -13.85
N PHE A 82 -14.51 -7.98 -15.15
CA PHE A 82 -14.00 -8.87 -16.19
C PHE A 82 -12.50 -9.16 -16.03
N GLU A 83 -11.67 -8.14 -15.75
CA GLU A 83 -10.25 -8.33 -15.44
C GLU A 83 -10.04 -9.32 -14.29
N ILE A 84 -10.77 -9.15 -13.19
CA ILE A 84 -10.74 -10.11 -12.08
C ILE A 84 -11.19 -11.50 -12.55
N ALA A 85 -12.21 -11.58 -13.41
CA ALA A 85 -12.72 -12.84 -13.95
C ALA A 85 -11.65 -13.62 -14.72
N CYS A 86 -10.87 -12.95 -15.56
CA CYS A 86 -9.77 -13.57 -16.29
C CYS A 86 -8.74 -14.18 -15.33
N PHE A 87 -8.42 -13.47 -14.25
CA PHE A 87 -7.45 -13.92 -13.24
C PHE A 87 -8.01 -14.94 -12.24
N LEU A 88 -9.33 -15.00 -12.05
CA LEU A 88 -10.01 -16.01 -11.23
C LEU A 88 -10.43 -17.25 -12.02
N SER A 89 -10.20 -17.26 -13.33
CA SER A 89 -10.47 -18.39 -14.21
C SER A 89 -9.70 -19.63 -13.73
N PRO A 90 -10.31 -20.83 -13.75
CA PRO A 90 -9.62 -22.09 -13.39
C PRO A 90 -8.35 -22.35 -14.20
N VAL A 91 -8.28 -21.81 -15.42
CA VAL A 91 -7.16 -21.99 -16.33
C VAL A 91 -5.94 -21.19 -15.87
N TYR A 92 -6.16 -20.11 -15.11
CA TYR A 92 -5.12 -19.16 -14.75
C TYR A 92 -4.51 -19.46 -13.38
N LYS A 93 -3.17 -19.40 -13.29
CA LYS A 93 -2.39 -19.72 -12.07
C LYS A 93 -1.61 -18.54 -11.47
N GLY A 94 -1.77 -17.33 -11.98
CA GLY A 94 -1.04 -16.17 -11.45
C GLY A 94 -1.66 -15.60 -10.19
N THR A 95 -1.00 -14.57 -9.65
CA THR A 95 -1.39 -13.98 -8.36
C THR A 95 -2.21 -12.71 -8.54
N VAL A 96 -3.19 -12.50 -7.67
CA VAL A 96 -3.98 -11.26 -7.61
C VAL A 96 -3.56 -10.49 -6.37
N GLN A 97 -3.04 -9.28 -6.55
CA GLN A 97 -2.72 -8.37 -5.46
C GLN A 97 -3.68 -7.20 -5.46
N PHE A 98 -4.31 -6.93 -4.31
CA PHE A 98 -5.14 -5.75 -4.13
C PHE A 98 -4.35 -4.66 -3.42
N LEU A 99 -4.44 -3.44 -3.94
CA LEU A 99 -3.89 -2.24 -3.35
C LEU A 99 -4.99 -1.20 -3.17
N SER A 100 -5.22 -0.75 -1.95
CA SER A 100 -6.19 0.31 -1.70
C SER A 100 -5.62 1.66 -2.12
N VAL A 101 -6.32 2.34 -3.04
CA VAL A 101 -5.93 3.69 -3.48
C VAL A 101 -5.93 4.67 -2.31
N LYS A 102 -6.99 4.64 -1.47
CA LYS A 102 -7.07 5.46 -0.25
C LYS A 102 -5.98 5.08 0.76
N GLY A 103 -5.64 3.79 0.85
CA GLY A 103 -4.53 3.31 1.70
C GLY A 103 -3.20 3.97 1.35
N SER A 104 -2.85 4.00 0.05
CA SER A 104 -1.63 4.67 -0.41
C SER A 104 -1.62 6.17 -0.07
N CYS A 105 -2.76 6.86 -0.21
CA CYS A 105 -2.88 8.27 0.20
C CYS A 105 -2.67 8.45 1.71
N VAL A 106 -3.27 7.59 2.54
CA VAL A 106 -3.11 7.63 4.00
C VAL A 106 -1.65 7.41 4.39
N LEU A 107 -0.97 6.43 3.79
CA LEU A 107 0.46 6.16 4.05
C LEU A 107 1.34 7.33 3.63
N PHE A 108 1.09 7.93 2.46
CA PHE A 108 1.82 9.10 1.99
C PHE A 108 1.66 10.30 2.92
N LEU A 109 0.42 10.64 3.30
CA LEU A 109 0.14 11.74 4.22
C LEU A 109 0.72 11.47 5.63
N THR A 110 0.69 10.22 6.08
CA THR A 110 1.33 9.82 7.34
C THR A 110 2.85 10.00 7.27
N SER A 111 3.48 9.68 6.14
CA SER A 111 4.91 9.95 5.92
C SER A 111 5.19 11.45 5.98
N ILE A 112 4.42 12.29 5.28
CA ILE A 112 4.59 13.75 5.35
C ILE A 112 4.44 14.25 6.79
N LEU A 113 3.38 13.83 7.48
CA LEU A 113 3.12 14.19 8.87
C LEU A 113 4.29 13.86 9.77
N TRP A 114 4.83 12.64 9.62
CA TRP A 114 5.98 12.19 10.38
C TRP A 114 7.21 13.06 10.15
N HIS A 115 7.50 13.38 8.89
CA HIS A 115 8.62 14.24 8.52
C HIS A 115 8.48 15.64 9.13
N ILE A 116 7.27 16.22 9.16
CA ILE A 116 6.97 17.50 9.81
C ILE A 116 7.20 17.41 11.32
N VAL A 117 6.68 16.37 11.98
CA VAL A 117 6.83 16.17 13.44
C VAL A 117 8.30 16.03 13.83
N MET A 118 9.04 15.21 13.11
CA MET A 118 10.46 15.01 13.38
C MET A 118 11.30 16.26 13.08
N PHE A 119 11.01 16.99 12.00
CA PHE A 119 11.66 18.28 11.74
C PHE A 119 11.35 19.26 12.87
N ALA A 120 10.10 19.34 13.32
CA ALA A 120 9.69 20.18 14.46
C ALA A 120 10.49 19.82 15.72
N PHE A 121 10.60 18.52 16.00
CA PHE A 121 11.32 18.02 17.17
C PHE A 121 12.80 18.47 17.15
N PHE A 122 13.52 18.22 16.06
CA PHE A 122 14.94 18.58 15.96
C PHE A 122 15.16 20.09 15.95
N ALA A 123 14.28 20.85 15.27
CA ALA A 123 14.34 22.30 15.29
C ALA A 123 14.10 22.84 16.71
N SER A 124 13.08 22.33 17.41
CA SER A 124 12.78 22.69 18.80
C SER A 124 13.92 22.34 19.75
N PHE A 125 14.54 21.17 19.58
CA PHE A 125 15.70 20.75 20.38
C PHE A 125 16.90 21.69 20.14
N SER A 126 17.19 22.02 18.88
CA SER A 126 18.26 22.98 18.52
C SER A 126 18.00 24.38 19.08
N MET A 127 16.73 24.81 19.15
CA MET A 127 16.34 26.09 19.76
C MET A 127 16.40 26.05 21.29
N MET A 128 16.23 24.88 21.92
CA MET A 128 16.30 24.74 23.37
C MET A 128 17.69 25.08 23.89
N ASP A 129 18.74 24.71 23.17
CA ASP A 129 20.12 25.11 23.51
C ASP A 129 20.31 26.63 23.46
N GLN A 130 19.71 27.30 22.46
CA GLN A 130 19.70 28.76 22.39
C GLN A 130 18.90 29.40 23.52
N PHE A 131 17.80 28.76 23.93
CA PHE A 131 17.01 29.20 25.08
C PHE A 131 17.85 29.17 26.36
N TYR A 132 18.59 28.10 26.64
CA TYR A 132 19.49 28.04 27.79
C TYR A 132 20.56 29.13 27.76
N ALA A 133 21.02 29.53 26.57
CA ALA A 133 22.00 30.59 26.42
C ALA A 133 21.42 32.02 26.57
N THR A 134 20.18 32.25 26.13
CA THR A 134 19.59 33.62 26.00
C THR A 134 18.47 33.92 26.98
N GLY A 135 17.86 32.91 27.60
CA GLY A 135 16.72 33.05 28.51
C GLY A 135 15.39 33.42 27.86
N SER A 136 15.29 33.49 26.52
CA SER A 136 14.08 33.93 25.81
C SER A 136 13.24 32.77 25.27
N MET A 137 12.04 32.53 25.84
CA MET A 137 11.13 31.45 25.40
C MET A 137 10.38 31.75 24.09
N ASN A 138 10.37 33.00 23.63
CA ASN A 138 9.47 33.45 22.56
C ASN A 138 9.67 32.70 21.23
N HIS A 139 10.93 32.44 20.84
CA HIS A 139 11.24 31.73 19.60
C HIS A 139 10.78 30.27 19.62
N TRP A 140 10.97 29.59 20.76
CA TRP A 140 10.56 28.19 20.93
C TRP A 140 9.02 28.04 20.92
N ILE A 141 8.31 28.95 21.60
CA ILE A 141 6.83 28.99 21.57
C ILE A 141 6.33 29.27 20.15
N ALA A 142 6.91 30.24 19.45
CA ALA A 142 6.53 30.60 18.09
C ALA A 142 6.72 29.41 17.12
N LEU A 143 7.88 28.74 17.19
CA LEU A 143 8.17 27.56 16.37
C LEU A 143 7.21 26.40 16.67
N THR A 144 6.99 26.09 17.95
CA THR A 144 6.09 25.00 18.37
C THR A 144 4.65 25.26 17.92
N THR A 145 4.17 26.50 18.06
CA THR A 145 2.85 26.93 17.60
C THR A 145 2.73 26.81 16.09
N PHE A 146 3.74 27.27 15.34
CA PHE A 146 3.79 27.17 13.89
C PHE A 146 3.72 25.70 13.44
N MET A 147 4.53 24.82 14.00
CA MET A 147 4.53 23.39 13.62
C MET A 147 3.23 22.68 14.02
N ALA A 148 2.65 23.01 15.17
CA ALA A 148 1.34 22.49 15.57
C ALA A 148 0.22 22.89 14.59
N SER A 149 0.29 24.09 14.01
CA SER A 149 -0.69 24.58 13.03
C SER A 149 -0.73 23.77 11.74
N PHE A 150 0.36 23.07 11.36
CA PHE A 150 0.38 22.14 10.22
C PHE A 150 0.09 20.70 10.64
N THR A 151 0.64 20.27 11.78
CA THR A 151 0.56 18.89 12.26
C THR A 151 -0.88 18.50 12.61
N ILE A 152 -1.62 19.38 13.29
CA ILE A 152 -2.99 19.09 13.73
C ILE A 152 -3.94 18.90 12.54
N PRO A 153 -4.05 19.83 11.57
CA PRO A 153 -4.93 19.64 10.42
C PRO A 153 -4.55 18.42 9.57
N LEU A 154 -3.25 18.16 9.41
CA LEU A 154 -2.79 17.00 8.64
C LEU A 154 -3.11 15.68 9.34
N LEU A 155 -2.92 15.60 10.66
CA LEU A 155 -3.34 14.44 11.45
C LEU A 155 -4.86 14.25 11.38
N MET A 156 -5.64 15.33 11.42
CA MET A 156 -7.09 15.27 11.23
C MET A 156 -7.47 14.74 9.84
N LEU A 157 -6.75 15.16 8.79
CA LEU A 157 -6.97 14.67 7.43
C LEU A 157 -6.63 13.17 7.31
N VAL A 158 -5.49 12.74 7.85
CA VAL A 158 -5.07 11.33 7.89
C VAL A 158 -6.13 10.48 8.60
N ASN A 159 -6.60 10.91 9.75
CA ASN A 159 -7.64 10.21 10.51
C ASN A 159 -8.99 10.17 9.79
N TYR A 160 -9.38 11.26 9.12
CA TYR A 160 -10.61 11.31 8.33
C TYR A 160 -10.57 10.32 7.15
N LEU A 161 -9.48 10.31 6.40
CA LEU A 161 -9.27 9.39 5.28
C LEU A 161 -9.12 7.94 5.78
N GLY A 162 -8.45 7.73 6.91
CA GLY A 162 -8.32 6.44 7.58
C GLY A 162 -9.67 5.85 7.99
N MET A 163 -10.58 6.65 8.57
CA MET A 163 -11.96 6.23 8.83
C MET A 163 -12.72 5.89 7.55
N SER A 164 -12.61 6.70 6.50
CA SER A 164 -13.25 6.42 5.21
C SER A 164 -12.74 5.12 4.60
N LEU A 165 -11.44 4.85 4.72
CA LEU A 165 -10.81 3.61 4.29
C LEU A 165 -11.31 2.42 5.13
N ALA A 166 -11.27 2.52 6.46
CA ALA A 166 -11.75 1.47 7.37
C ALA A 166 -13.21 1.11 7.09
N GLN A 167 -14.07 2.11 6.92
CA GLN A 167 -15.47 1.90 6.56
C GLN A 167 -15.62 1.21 5.19
N SER A 168 -14.85 1.64 4.19
CA SER A 168 -14.87 1.03 2.85
C SER A 168 -14.45 -0.45 2.91
N VAL A 169 -13.46 -0.78 3.74
CA VAL A 169 -12.98 -2.15 3.97
C VAL A 169 -14.02 -2.97 4.72
N MET A 170 -14.66 -2.42 5.75
CA MET A 170 -15.70 -3.12 6.54
C MET A 170 -16.97 -3.43 5.73
N GLN A 171 -17.34 -2.57 4.79
CA GLN A 171 -18.51 -2.79 3.91
C GLN A 171 -18.21 -3.74 2.75
N LEU A 172 -16.94 -4.02 2.48
CA LEU A 172 -16.57 -4.77 1.30
C LEU A 172 -17.08 -6.22 1.31
N PRO A 173 -17.00 -7.00 2.41
CA PRO A 173 -17.54 -8.36 2.42
C PRO A 173 -19.02 -8.43 2.08
N SER A 174 -19.84 -7.51 2.61
CA SER A 174 -21.28 -7.50 2.31
C SER A 174 -21.58 -7.08 0.87
N ARG A 175 -20.80 -6.15 0.29
CA ARG A 175 -20.90 -5.82 -1.14
C ARG A 175 -20.51 -6.99 -2.03
N LEU A 176 -19.42 -7.69 -1.68
CA LEU A 176 -18.96 -8.85 -2.43
C LEU A 176 -19.94 -10.01 -2.34
N GLN A 177 -20.56 -10.27 -1.18
CA GLN A 177 -21.59 -11.30 -1.02
C GLN A 177 -22.78 -11.10 -1.97
N ASN A 178 -23.15 -9.85 -2.22
CA ASN A 178 -24.25 -9.49 -3.11
C ASN A 178 -23.80 -9.19 -4.55
N PHE A 179 -22.52 -9.39 -4.87
CA PHE A 179 -21.99 -9.07 -6.18
C PHE A 179 -22.67 -9.89 -7.28
N ARG A 180 -23.06 -9.21 -8.35
CA ARG A 180 -23.57 -9.79 -9.61
C ARG A 180 -22.99 -8.99 -10.78
N VAL A 181 -22.32 -9.68 -11.70
CA VAL A 181 -21.79 -9.06 -12.92
C VAL A 181 -22.90 -8.36 -13.72
N GLN A 182 -24.12 -8.89 -13.63
CA GLN A 182 -25.30 -8.33 -14.27
C GLN A 182 -25.67 -6.92 -13.79
N GLU A 183 -25.33 -6.59 -12.55
CA GLU A 183 -25.65 -5.29 -11.93
C GLU A 183 -24.51 -4.27 -12.10
N THR A 184 -23.38 -4.67 -12.69
CA THR A 184 -22.26 -3.76 -12.95
C THR A 184 -22.62 -2.73 -14.02
N GLN A 185 -21.95 -1.59 -14.02
CA GLN A 185 -22.17 -0.49 -14.95
C GLN A 185 -21.18 -0.58 -16.12
N CYS A 186 -21.69 -0.34 -17.33
CA CYS A 186 -20.95 -0.24 -18.58
C CYS A 186 -21.13 1.17 -19.17
N PHE A 187 -20.08 1.72 -19.78
CA PHE A 187 -20.13 3.04 -20.40
C PHE A 187 -21.12 3.08 -21.57
N CYS A 188 -21.10 2.07 -22.44
CA CYS A 188 -22.03 1.99 -23.59
C CYS A 188 -23.49 2.03 -23.11
N CYS A 189 -23.85 1.22 -22.10
CA CYS A 189 -25.21 1.10 -21.59
C CYS A 189 -25.69 2.40 -20.91
N ALA A 190 -24.80 3.06 -20.16
CA ALA A 190 -25.11 4.32 -19.47
C ALA A 190 -25.37 5.49 -20.45
N ASN A 191 -24.89 5.38 -21.70
CA ASN A 191 -25.10 6.36 -22.76
C ASN A 191 -26.05 5.83 -23.85
N TYR A 192 -26.92 4.86 -23.54
CA TYR A 192 -27.90 4.30 -24.49
C TYR A 192 -27.26 3.80 -25.80
N HIS A 193 -26.07 3.22 -25.71
CA HIS A 193 -25.30 2.76 -26.86
C HIS A 193 -25.00 3.85 -27.90
N GLN A 194 -24.87 5.10 -27.46
CA GLN A 194 -24.46 6.22 -28.29
C GLN A 194 -23.24 6.92 -27.69
N ASP A 195 -22.25 7.25 -28.51
CA ASP A 195 -21.11 8.06 -28.08
C ASP A 195 -21.58 9.49 -27.79
N PRO A 196 -21.36 10.04 -26.57
CA PRO A 196 -21.87 11.36 -26.22
C PRO A 196 -21.23 12.53 -26.99
N ARG A 197 -20.14 12.29 -27.73
CA ARG A 197 -19.43 13.31 -28.52
C ARG A 197 -19.76 13.23 -30.00
N THR A 198 -19.81 12.02 -30.56
CA THR A 198 -20.01 11.81 -32.00
C THR A 198 -21.42 11.39 -32.36
N SER A 199 -22.24 11.00 -31.37
CA SER A 199 -23.56 10.40 -31.54
C SER A 199 -23.56 9.10 -32.37
N SER A 200 -22.40 8.49 -32.59
CA SER A 200 -22.30 7.20 -33.29
C SER A 200 -22.75 6.05 -32.38
N GLU A 201 -23.33 5.01 -32.97
CA GLU A 201 -23.70 3.80 -32.25
C GLU A 201 -22.47 3.09 -31.67
N LEU A 202 -22.56 2.65 -30.42
CA LEU A 202 -21.52 1.94 -29.69
C LEU A 202 -21.89 0.46 -29.55
N PRO A 203 -20.97 -0.47 -29.84
CA PRO A 203 -21.20 -1.88 -29.53
C PRO A 203 -21.42 -2.08 -28.03
N CYS A 204 -22.18 -3.12 -27.68
CA CYS A 204 -22.51 -3.43 -26.30
C CYS A 204 -21.34 -4.15 -25.60
N ASP A 205 -20.56 -3.42 -24.79
CA ASP A 205 -19.48 -3.99 -23.96
C ASP A 205 -19.97 -5.16 -23.09
N ARG A 206 -21.24 -5.12 -22.65
CA ARG A 206 -21.83 -6.16 -21.80
C ARG A 206 -21.98 -7.48 -22.52
N GLU A 207 -22.45 -7.46 -23.76
CA GLU A 207 -22.59 -8.67 -24.58
C GLU A 207 -21.22 -9.31 -24.81
N LEU A 208 -20.23 -8.50 -25.19
CA LEU A 208 -18.85 -8.95 -25.39
C LEU A 208 -18.24 -9.58 -24.14
N VAL A 209 -18.44 -8.96 -22.97
CA VAL A 209 -17.97 -9.49 -21.69
C VAL A 209 -18.69 -10.78 -21.33
N TYR A 210 -20.01 -10.89 -21.57
CA TYR A 210 -20.77 -12.10 -21.25
C TYR A 210 -20.39 -13.28 -22.13
N GLU A 211 -20.19 -13.04 -23.43
CA GLU A 211 -19.68 -14.06 -24.36
C GLU A 211 -18.31 -14.55 -23.88
N SER A 212 -17.41 -13.64 -23.54
CA SER A 212 -16.07 -13.98 -23.03
C SER A 212 -16.13 -14.75 -21.71
N LEU A 213 -17.01 -14.36 -20.79
CA LEU A 213 -17.22 -15.08 -19.53
C LEU A 213 -17.79 -16.49 -19.76
N THR A 214 -18.70 -16.63 -20.72
CA THR A 214 -19.29 -17.92 -21.10
C THR A 214 -18.21 -18.86 -21.62
N LEU A 215 -17.36 -18.36 -22.53
CA LEU A 215 -16.22 -19.12 -23.06
C LEU A 215 -15.22 -19.52 -21.97
N MET A 216 -14.97 -18.66 -20.98
CA MET A 216 -13.99 -18.92 -19.93
C MET A 216 -14.49 -19.83 -18.79
N TYR A 217 -15.79 -19.76 -18.46
CA TYR A 217 -16.34 -20.41 -17.27
C TYR A 217 -17.25 -21.60 -17.57
N ASP A 218 -17.68 -21.81 -18.81
CA ASP A 218 -18.37 -23.04 -19.22
C ASP A 218 -17.33 -24.12 -19.60
N SER A 219 -17.00 -24.97 -18.65
CA SER A 219 -16.12 -26.13 -18.89
C SER A 219 -16.75 -27.21 -19.80
N THR A 220 -18.03 -27.10 -20.14
CA THR A 220 -18.79 -28.13 -20.86
C THR A 220 -19.41 -27.68 -22.18
N MET A 221 -19.32 -26.40 -22.57
CA MET A 221 -19.90 -25.82 -23.82
C MET A 221 -21.39 -26.19 -24.05
N ARG A 222 -22.11 -26.63 -23.01
CA ARG A 222 -23.49 -27.15 -23.10
C ARG A 222 -24.39 -26.62 -21.98
N GLY A 223 -23.85 -25.79 -21.08
CA GLY A 223 -24.64 -25.14 -20.05
C GLY A 223 -25.34 -23.90 -20.63
N PRO A 224 -26.51 -23.52 -20.12
CA PRO A 224 -27.09 -22.21 -20.45
C PRO A 224 -26.17 -21.09 -19.95
N GLU A 225 -26.06 -19.98 -20.68
CA GLU A 225 -25.25 -18.78 -20.36
C GLU A 225 -25.39 -18.33 -18.89
N ALA A 226 -26.62 -18.41 -18.35
CA ALA A 226 -26.94 -18.10 -16.97
C ALA A 226 -26.08 -18.89 -15.95
N THR A 227 -25.67 -20.11 -16.29
CA THR A 227 -24.81 -20.96 -15.46
C THR A 227 -23.36 -20.44 -15.43
N ALA A 228 -22.82 -19.97 -16.56
CA ALA A 228 -21.46 -19.43 -16.62
C ALA A 228 -21.33 -18.12 -15.83
N LEU A 229 -22.29 -17.20 -16.00
CA LEU A 229 -22.32 -15.95 -15.25
C LEU A 229 -22.48 -16.17 -13.74
N GLU A 230 -23.30 -17.15 -13.32
CA GLU A 230 -23.45 -17.45 -11.89
C GLU A 230 -22.23 -18.16 -11.31
N SER A 231 -21.56 -19.02 -12.09
CA SER A 231 -20.26 -19.59 -11.72
C SER A 231 -19.23 -18.49 -11.46
N PHE A 232 -19.15 -17.51 -12.37
CA PHE A 232 -18.30 -16.33 -12.17
C PHE A 232 -18.67 -15.52 -10.91
N ASN A 233 -19.95 -15.18 -10.75
CA ASN A 233 -20.45 -14.46 -9.56
C ASN A 233 -20.04 -15.17 -8.26
N GLN A 234 -20.23 -16.49 -8.22
CA GLN A 234 -19.87 -17.30 -7.06
C GLN A 234 -18.37 -17.29 -6.79
N ARG A 235 -17.53 -17.36 -7.84
CA ARG A 235 -16.07 -17.27 -7.67
C ARG A 235 -15.63 -15.91 -7.13
N VAL A 236 -16.21 -14.81 -7.62
CA VAL A 236 -15.91 -13.48 -7.07
C VAL A 236 -16.33 -13.38 -5.60
N ARG A 237 -17.55 -13.82 -5.27
CA ARG A 237 -18.07 -13.83 -3.88
C ARG A 237 -17.15 -14.58 -2.91
N VAL A 238 -16.62 -15.72 -3.33
CA VAL A 238 -15.78 -16.58 -2.47
C VAL A 238 -14.32 -16.13 -2.50
N ILE A 239 -13.71 -16.04 -3.68
CA ILE A 239 -12.27 -15.84 -3.83
C ILE A 239 -11.90 -14.37 -3.61
N ALA A 240 -12.62 -13.42 -4.21
CA ALA A 240 -12.27 -12.00 -4.04
C ALA A 240 -12.46 -11.54 -2.59
N ALA A 241 -13.49 -12.05 -1.89
CA ALA A 241 -13.68 -11.76 -0.46
C ALA A 241 -12.51 -12.26 0.38
N ASP A 242 -11.99 -13.45 0.10
CA ASP A 242 -10.82 -14.00 0.78
C ASP A 242 -9.53 -13.22 0.45
N ILE A 243 -9.27 -12.95 -0.83
CA ILE A 243 -8.07 -12.21 -1.25
C ILE A 243 -8.09 -10.80 -0.68
N ILE A 244 -9.23 -10.10 -0.72
CA ILE A 244 -9.27 -8.74 -0.20
C ILE A 244 -9.26 -8.73 1.33
N GLY A 245 -9.86 -9.73 1.97
CA GLY A 245 -9.71 -9.97 3.40
C GLY A 245 -8.25 -10.18 3.81
N ARG A 246 -7.39 -10.72 2.94
CA ARG A 246 -5.93 -10.80 3.13
C ARG A 246 -5.25 -9.47 2.84
N ALA A 247 -5.52 -8.86 1.69
CA ALA A 247 -4.86 -7.63 1.25
C ALA A 247 -5.12 -6.44 2.18
N THR A 248 -6.29 -6.38 2.81
CA THR A 248 -6.63 -5.33 3.78
C THR A 248 -5.88 -5.44 5.10
N VAL A 249 -5.27 -6.59 5.38
CA VAL A 249 -4.57 -6.90 6.65
C VAL A 249 -3.06 -7.04 6.44
N GLU A 250 -2.63 -7.76 5.39
CA GLU A 250 -1.22 -8.10 5.12
C GLU A 250 -0.45 -7.00 4.38
N ALA A 251 -1.05 -6.45 3.31
CA ALA A 251 -0.43 -5.40 2.51
C ALA A 251 -0.06 -4.15 3.33
N PRO A 252 -0.89 -3.65 4.27
CA PRO A 252 -0.53 -2.47 5.03
C PRO A 252 0.71 -2.71 5.89
N PHE A 253 0.91 -3.87 6.54
CA PHE A 253 2.06 -4.02 7.46
C PHE A 253 3.41 -3.84 6.78
N LYS A 254 3.66 -4.56 5.67
CA LYS A 254 4.91 -4.44 4.92
C LYS A 254 5.10 -3.01 4.41
N GLN A 255 4.04 -2.39 3.88
CA GLN A 255 4.10 -1.02 3.37
C GLN A 255 4.35 0.00 4.50
N ILE A 256 3.73 -0.17 5.66
CA ILE A 256 3.93 0.67 6.83
C ILE A 256 5.37 0.55 7.31
N VAL A 257 5.90 -0.67 7.47
CA VAL A 257 7.30 -0.87 7.87
C VAL A 257 8.25 -0.23 6.86
N SER A 258 8.03 -0.45 5.56
CA SER A 258 8.84 0.19 4.51
C SER A 258 8.78 1.72 4.60
N VAL A 259 7.58 2.30 4.72
CA VAL A 259 7.41 3.76 4.86
C VAL A 259 8.10 4.25 6.14
N CYS A 260 7.99 3.53 7.26
CA CYS A 260 8.66 3.88 8.52
C CYS A 260 10.17 3.87 8.35
N VAL A 261 10.74 2.77 7.85
CA VAL A 261 12.19 2.61 7.64
C VAL A 261 12.73 3.69 6.72
N VAL A 262 12.07 3.90 5.57
CA VAL A 262 12.52 4.91 4.61
C VAL A 262 12.38 6.32 5.19
N SER A 263 11.32 6.59 5.97
CA SER A 263 11.15 7.89 6.65
C SER A 263 12.15 8.13 7.79
N LEU A 264 12.90 7.11 8.24
CA LEU A 264 13.99 7.29 9.21
C LEU A 264 15.32 7.67 8.55
N VAL A 265 15.50 7.32 7.27
CA VAL A 265 16.76 7.54 6.54
C VAL A 265 17.25 8.98 6.61
N PRO A 266 16.40 10.03 6.47
CA PRO A 266 16.87 11.40 6.55
C PRO A 266 17.59 11.75 7.86
N TYR A 267 17.24 11.08 8.96
CA TYR A 267 17.83 11.30 10.28
C TYR A 267 19.08 10.47 10.55
N LEU A 268 19.47 9.58 9.64
CA LEU A 268 20.72 8.84 9.77
C LEU A 268 21.92 9.79 9.85
N SER A 269 21.84 10.95 9.19
CA SER A 269 22.87 12.00 9.26
C SER A 269 23.14 12.47 10.70
N GLU A 270 22.10 12.60 11.52
CA GLU A 270 22.22 13.01 12.93
C GLU A 270 22.89 11.93 13.79
N LEU A 271 22.50 10.66 13.58
CA LEU A 271 23.14 9.53 14.24
C LEU A 271 24.63 9.48 13.88
N MET A 272 24.96 9.61 12.60
CA MET A 272 26.36 9.60 12.13
C MET A 272 27.16 10.79 12.71
N SER A 273 26.54 11.96 12.82
CA SER A 273 27.17 13.13 13.44
C SER A 273 27.44 12.90 14.94
N THR A 274 26.46 12.33 15.64
CA THR A 274 26.58 11.99 17.06
C THR A 274 27.68 10.96 17.31
N LEU A 275 27.69 9.87 16.53
CA LEU A 275 28.72 8.83 16.61
C LEU A 275 30.13 9.38 16.31
N LYS A 276 30.25 10.32 15.37
CA LYS A 276 31.52 10.98 15.04
C LYS A 276 32.04 11.85 16.20
N ASN A 277 31.15 12.57 16.88
CA ASN A 277 31.54 13.45 17.98
C ASN A 277 31.93 12.68 19.25
N GLY A 278 31.43 11.44 19.39
CA GLY A 278 31.73 10.59 20.53
C GLY A 278 30.99 11.00 21.82
N PRO A 279 31.14 10.21 22.90
CA PRO A 279 30.64 10.56 24.23
C PRO A 279 31.35 11.78 24.81
N LYS A 280 30.73 12.46 25.78
CA LYS A 280 31.35 13.59 26.47
C LYS A 280 32.50 13.14 27.37
N ASP A 281 32.31 11.98 28.00
CA ASP A 281 33.32 11.33 28.82
C ASP A 281 34.18 10.40 27.96
N SER A 282 35.43 10.20 28.35
CA SER A 282 36.36 9.29 27.66
C SER A 282 36.03 7.82 27.94
N LEU A 283 34.91 7.35 27.38
CA LEU A 283 34.47 5.95 27.48
C LEU A 283 35.35 5.05 26.60
N LEU A 284 35.74 3.88 27.12
CA LEU A 284 36.55 2.89 26.42
C LEU A 284 35.91 1.50 26.51
N GLY A 285 36.28 0.61 25.59
CA GLY A 285 35.87 -0.79 25.63
C GLY A 285 34.35 -0.97 25.63
N PHE A 286 33.83 -1.65 26.65
CA PHE A 286 32.41 -2.01 26.76
C PHE A 286 31.50 -0.79 26.97
N ASP A 287 31.96 0.23 27.71
CA ASP A 287 31.16 1.44 27.95
C ASP A 287 30.90 2.22 26.65
N LEU A 288 31.90 2.31 25.78
CA LEU A 288 31.74 2.92 24.46
C LEU A 288 30.75 2.13 23.58
N ALA A 289 30.79 0.79 23.66
CA ALA A 289 29.83 -0.05 22.95
C ALA A 289 28.39 0.18 23.44
N ILE A 290 28.17 0.27 24.76
CA ILE A 290 26.87 0.61 25.34
C ILE A 290 26.39 1.97 24.83
N TRP A 291 27.24 2.99 24.92
CA TRP A 291 26.90 4.33 24.43
C TRP A 291 26.49 4.31 22.95
N CYS A 292 27.27 3.65 22.08
CA CYS A 292 26.95 3.51 20.65
C CYS A 292 25.58 2.85 20.44
N MET A 293 25.31 1.75 21.14
CA MET A 293 24.02 1.06 21.00
C MET A 293 22.86 1.90 21.53
N THR A 294 23.04 2.63 22.64
CA THR A 294 22.05 3.57 23.17
C THR A 294 21.72 4.65 22.14
N ARG A 295 22.70 5.22 21.44
CA ARG A 295 22.45 6.22 20.37
C ARG A 295 21.67 5.63 19.19
N VAL A 296 21.97 4.39 18.79
CA VAL A 296 21.18 3.67 17.77
C VAL A 296 19.74 3.44 18.25
N VAL A 297 19.55 3.01 19.49
CA VAL A 297 18.21 2.78 20.08
C VAL A 297 17.38 4.07 20.12
N VAL A 298 17.97 5.18 20.56
CA VAL A 298 17.33 6.49 20.56
C VAL A 298 16.98 6.94 19.13
N TRP A 299 17.81 6.61 18.14
CA TRP A 299 17.55 6.90 16.72
C TRP A 299 16.43 6.03 16.11
N VAL A 300 16.34 4.75 16.49
CA VAL A 300 15.27 3.85 16.01
C VAL A 300 13.92 4.14 16.68
N GLN A 301 13.92 4.60 17.94
CA GLN A 301 12.69 4.79 18.73
C GLN A 301 11.59 5.57 18.01
N PRO A 302 11.85 6.71 17.33
CA PRO A 302 10.83 7.43 16.60
C PRO A 302 10.09 6.55 15.58
N GLY A 303 10.79 5.70 14.83
CA GLY A 303 10.16 4.78 13.89
C GLY A 303 9.28 3.75 14.57
N LEU A 304 9.70 3.29 15.76
CA LEU A 304 8.91 2.38 16.58
C LEU A 304 7.64 3.06 17.12
N CYS A 305 7.69 4.36 17.44
CA CYS A 305 6.50 5.14 17.80
C CYS A 305 5.49 5.26 16.64
N VAL A 306 5.96 5.38 15.39
CA VAL A 306 5.06 5.35 14.21
C VAL A 306 4.40 3.98 14.07
N LEU A 307 5.19 2.91 14.22
CA LEU A 307 4.67 1.54 14.20
C LEU A 307 3.67 1.29 15.32
N LEU A 308 3.84 1.90 16.50
CA LEU A 308 2.87 1.83 17.60
C LEU A 308 1.59 2.62 17.29
N ALA A 309 1.72 3.82 16.70
CA ALA A 309 0.59 4.69 16.41
C ALA A 309 -0.38 4.07 15.39
N HIS A 310 0.14 3.35 14.40
CA HIS A 310 -0.68 2.81 13.31
C HIS A 310 -1.78 1.82 13.75
N PRO A 311 -1.52 0.74 14.52
CA PRO A 311 -2.56 -0.17 14.98
C PRO A 311 -3.56 0.52 15.91
N ILE A 312 -3.12 1.48 16.73
CA ILE A 312 -4.01 2.31 17.56
C ILE A 312 -4.95 3.12 16.65
N SER A 313 -4.42 3.77 15.61
CA SER A 313 -5.21 4.51 14.62
C SER A 313 -6.21 3.61 13.91
N ILE A 314 -5.82 2.42 13.41
CA ILE A 314 -6.75 1.47 12.78
C ILE A 314 -7.89 1.12 13.75
N TRP A 315 -7.56 0.79 15.00
CA TRP A 315 -8.56 0.43 16.00
C TRP A 315 -9.53 1.58 16.25
N LEU A 316 -9.03 2.81 16.44
CA LEU A 316 -9.85 4.00 16.61
C LEU A 316 -10.74 4.31 15.39
N TRP A 317 -10.22 4.10 14.18
CA TRP A 317 -10.99 4.27 12.94
C TRP A 317 -12.15 3.27 12.83
N GLN A 318 -11.95 2.03 13.28
CA GLN A 318 -12.99 0.99 13.27
C GLN A 318 -14.10 1.23 14.29
N LEU A 319 -13.84 1.95 15.38
CA LEU A 319 -14.87 2.33 16.37
C LEU A 319 -15.93 3.28 15.80
N HIS A 320 -15.61 3.99 14.71
CA HIS A 320 -16.49 5.00 14.13
C HIS A 320 -17.16 4.48 12.86
N SER A 321 -18.50 4.40 12.89
CA SER A 321 -19.30 3.87 11.78
C SER A 321 -19.33 4.80 10.55
N ARG A 322 -19.02 6.09 10.72
CA ARG A 322 -19.00 7.10 9.66
C ARG A 322 -17.82 8.06 9.83
N PRO A 323 -17.13 8.44 8.75
CA PRO A 323 -16.07 9.44 8.82
C PRO A 323 -16.67 10.78 9.23
N SER A 324 -16.15 11.36 10.30
CA SER A 324 -16.55 12.70 10.74
C SER A 324 -15.34 13.51 11.19
N VAL A 325 -15.38 14.81 10.95
CA VAL A 325 -14.31 15.72 11.38
C VAL A 325 -14.20 15.74 12.91
N LEU A 326 -15.33 15.65 13.61
CA LEU A 326 -15.36 15.63 15.08
C LEU A 326 -14.71 14.36 15.66
N ALA A 327 -15.01 13.18 15.11
CA ALA A 327 -14.32 11.95 15.51
C ALA A 327 -12.81 12.04 15.23
N SER A 328 -12.43 12.58 14.07
CA SER A 328 -11.03 12.79 13.71
C SER A 328 -10.29 13.70 14.71
N LEU A 329 -10.93 14.79 15.12
CA LEU A 329 -10.41 15.71 16.15
C LEU A 329 -10.25 15.00 17.49
N TRP A 330 -11.22 14.19 17.91
CA TRP A 330 -11.20 13.49 19.20
C TRP A 330 -10.15 12.36 19.28
N MET A 331 -9.91 11.64 18.18
CA MET A 331 -8.90 10.57 18.12
C MET A 331 -7.46 11.12 18.15
N SER A 332 -7.25 12.33 17.63
CA SER A 332 -5.91 12.91 17.45
C SER A 332 -5.13 13.03 18.78
N PRO A 333 -5.70 13.55 19.89
CA PRO A 333 -5.04 13.57 21.20
C PRO A 333 -4.62 12.19 21.71
N VAL A 334 -5.41 11.14 21.47
CA VAL A 334 -5.10 9.78 21.93
C VAL A 334 -3.84 9.25 21.24
N ILE A 335 -3.77 9.43 19.91
CA ILE A 335 -2.62 9.03 19.10
C ILE A 335 -1.38 9.83 19.50
N VAL A 336 -1.52 11.16 19.62
CA VAL A 336 -0.41 12.05 20.03
C VAL A 336 0.08 11.68 21.42
N LEU A 337 -0.81 11.40 22.38
CA LEU A 337 -0.44 11.02 23.73
C LEU A 337 0.33 9.69 23.75
N ALA A 338 -0.13 8.67 23.01
CA ALA A 338 0.54 7.39 22.92
C ALA A 338 1.97 7.52 22.35
N VAL A 339 2.12 8.28 21.26
CA VAL A 339 3.44 8.58 20.66
C VAL A 339 4.31 9.38 21.63
N THR A 340 3.74 10.40 22.29
CA THR A 340 4.49 11.28 23.20
C THR A 340 4.98 10.53 24.42
N ILE A 341 4.16 9.68 25.06
CA ILE A 341 4.60 8.87 26.21
C ILE A 341 5.72 7.90 25.80
N SER A 342 5.55 7.22 24.66
CA SER A 342 6.52 6.26 24.15
C SER A 342 7.85 6.92 23.79
N TRP A 343 7.82 8.13 23.25
CA TRP A 343 9.01 8.87 22.89
C TRP A 343 9.64 9.56 24.12
N ALA A 344 8.87 10.30 24.91
CA ALA A 344 9.37 11.01 26.08
C ALA A 344 10.00 10.08 27.12
N SER A 345 9.48 8.86 27.28
CA SER A 345 10.05 7.88 28.22
C SER A 345 11.50 7.52 27.91
N ILE A 346 11.86 7.28 26.63
CA ILE A 346 13.25 6.96 26.29
C ILE A 346 14.17 8.16 26.50
N TYR A 347 13.71 9.37 26.15
CA TYR A 347 14.51 10.59 26.30
C TYR A 347 14.68 10.96 27.77
N ALA A 348 13.64 10.79 28.59
CA ALA A 348 13.74 11.00 30.03
C ALA A 348 14.77 10.04 30.65
N VAL A 349 14.75 8.76 30.27
CA VAL A 349 15.73 7.78 30.78
C VAL A 349 17.14 8.07 30.27
N ASP A 350 17.31 8.41 28.98
CA ASP A 350 18.62 8.80 28.42
C ASP A 350 19.20 10.05 29.10
N LEU A 351 18.36 11.04 29.41
CA LEU A 351 18.78 12.28 30.08
C LEU A 351 19.12 12.08 31.58
N LEU A 352 18.41 11.18 32.26
CA LEU A 352 18.54 10.96 33.70
C LEU A 352 19.60 9.91 34.07
N THR A 353 20.17 9.22 33.09
CA THR A 353 21.10 8.11 33.35
C THR A 353 22.49 8.39 32.76
N PRO A 354 23.56 7.81 33.32
CA PRO A 354 24.92 7.98 32.78
C PRO A 354 25.02 7.53 31.31
N GLU A 355 25.96 8.10 30.56
CA GLU A 355 26.15 7.81 29.12
C GLU A 355 26.45 6.32 28.83
N ASN A 356 26.93 5.56 29.82
CA ASN A 356 27.18 4.12 29.75
C ASN A 356 26.06 3.25 30.35
N SER A 357 24.88 3.81 30.55
CA SER A 357 23.72 3.10 31.09
C SER A 357 22.97 2.30 30.01
N LEU A 358 22.56 1.07 30.36
CA LEU A 358 21.64 0.25 29.56
C LEU A 358 20.16 0.56 29.84
N LEU A 359 19.84 1.46 30.78
CA LEU A 359 18.46 1.76 31.14
C LEU A 359 17.57 2.26 29.98
N PRO A 360 18.06 3.02 28.98
CA PRO A 360 17.25 3.43 27.82
C PRO A 360 16.68 2.26 27.00
N PHE A 361 17.26 1.06 27.11
CA PHE A 361 16.72 -0.14 26.46
C PHE A 361 15.39 -0.60 27.05
N VAL A 362 15.11 -0.30 28.32
CA VAL A 362 13.87 -0.72 28.98
C VAL A 362 12.63 -0.11 28.30
N PRO A 363 12.49 1.23 28.18
CA PRO A 363 11.35 1.81 27.46
C PRO A 363 11.31 1.39 25.98
N PHE A 364 12.47 1.24 25.32
CA PHE A 364 12.52 0.72 23.94
C PHE A 364 11.91 -0.68 23.82
N LEU A 365 12.34 -1.63 24.67
CA LEU A 365 11.85 -3.01 24.65
C LEU A 365 10.37 -3.09 25.02
N VAL A 366 9.89 -2.23 25.93
CA VAL A 366 8.46 -2.13 26.26
C VAL A 366 7.65 -1.71 25.02
N VAL A 367 8.08 -0.65 24.33
CA VAL A 367 7.38 -0.20 23.10
C VAL A 367 7.47 -1.26 22.00
N LEU A 368 8.61 -1.94 21.86
CA LEU A 368 8.78 -3.02 20.88
C LEU A 368 7.83 -4.19 21.18
N ALA A 369 7.74 -4.59 22.43
CA ALA A 369 6.80 -5.62 22.86
C ALA A 369 5.35 -5.20 22.58
N LEU A 370 4.98 -3.94 22.85
CA LEU A 370 3.64 -3.43 22.52
C LEU A 370 3.35 -3.46 21.02
N VAL A 371 4.30 -3.05 20.18
CA VAL A 371 4.18 -3.15 18.70
C VAL A 371 3.96 -4.61 18.30
N VAL A 372 4.80 -5.53 18.76
CA VAL A 372 4.66 -6.96 18.46
C VAL A 372 3.31 -7.50 18.93
N LEU A 373 2.86 -7.13 20.13
CA LEU A 373 1.57 -7.57 20.68
C LEU A 373 0.38 -7.04 19.87
N LEU A 374 0.38 -5.76 19.49
CA LEU A 374 -0.69 -5.14 18.69
C LEU A 374 -0.76 -5.69 17.26
N TYR A 375 0.38 -6.06 16.68
CA TYR A 375 0.41 -6.72 15.36
C TYR A 375 0.23 -8.25 15.46
N SER A 376 0.31 -8.86 16.64
CA SER A 376 0.19 -10.31 16.77
C SER A 376 -1.14 -10.91 16.27
N PRO A 377 -2.32 -10.29 16.44
CA PRO A 377 -3.57 -10.82 15.89
C PRO A 377 -3.58 -10.80 14.36
N ILE A 378 -3.00 -9.74 13.78
CA ILE A 378 -2.81 -9.56 12.34
C ILE A 378 -1.94 -10.71 11.80
N LEU A 379 -0.80 -10.97 12.46
CA LEU A 379 0.13 -12.05 12.10
C LEU A 379 -0.44 -13.46 12.34
N ARG A 380 -1.27 -13.66 13.37
CA ARG A 380 -1.93 -14.95 13.62
C ARG A 380 -3.00 -15.26 12.57
N CYS A 381 -3.75 -14.25 12.14
CA CYS A 381 -4.73 -14.36 11.05
C CYS A 381 -4.04 -14.77 9.73
N GLU A 382 -2.84 -14.23 9.48
CA GLU A 382 -2.01 -14.57 8.33
C GLU A 382 -1.61 -16.07 8.35
N ARG A 383 -1.07 -16.55 9.47
CA ARG A 383 -0.58 -17.94 9.59
C ARG A 383 -1.70 -18.99 9.47
N SER A 384 -2.89 -18.73 10.02
CA SER A 384 -4.01 -19.66 9.91
C SER A 384 -4.58 -19.73 8.49
N ARG A 385 -4.53 -18.62 7.74
CA ARG A 385 -5.00 -18.55 6.36
C ARG A 385 -4.04 -19.17 5.34
N MET A 386 -2.72 -19.01 5.50
CA MET A 386 -1.75 -19.70 4.62
C MET A 386 -1.97 -21.21 4.64
N LYS A 387 -2.11 -21.80 5.83
CA LYS A 387 -2.42 -23.24 5.97
C LYS A 387 -3.70 -23.66 5.25
N ARG A 388 -4.71 -22.79 5.17
CA ARG A 388 -5.96 -23.09 4.45
C ARG A 388 -5.78 -23.00 2.94
N SER A 389 -4.97 -22.06 2.45
CA SER A 389 -4.63 -21.94 1.03
C SER A 389 -3.87 -23.18 0.55
N ASP A 390 -2.93 -23.68 1.36
CA ASP A 390 -2.19 -24.90 1.02
C ASP A 390 -3.12 -26.11 0.96
N VAL A 391 -4.05 -26.25 1.91
CA VAL A 391 -5.07 -27.32 1.90
C VAL A 391 -6.03 -27.19 0.70
N LEU A 392 -6.35 -25.98 0.26
CA LEU A 392 -7.18 -25.76 -0.93
C LEU A 392 -6.42 -26.06 -2.22
N ALA A 393 -5.12 -25.74 -2.28
CA ALA A 393 -4.26 -26.08 -3.40
C ALA A 393 -4.04 -27.60 -3.48
N GLU A 394 -3.87 -28.29 -2.34
CA GLU A 394 -3.71 -29.75 -2.26
C GLU A 394 -5.03 -30.48 -2.61
N ASN A 395 -6.20 -29.91 -2.29
CA ASN A 395 -7.48 -30.45 -2.76
C ASN A 395 -7.79 -30.12 -4.23
N GLN A 396 -7.01 -29.25 -4.88
CA GLN A 396 -7.08 -29.03 -6.34
C GLN A 396 -6.28 -30.09 -7.13
N ASP A 397 -5.59 -31.02 -6.46
CA ASP A 397 -5.07 -32.26 -7.07
C ASP A 397 -6.18 -33.30 -7.34
N ALA A 398 -7.44 -32.85 -7.46
CA ALA A 398 -8.45 -33.55 -8.23
C ALA A 398 -7.86 -33.91 -9.61
N PRO A 399 -8.16 -35.11 -10.16
CA PRO A 399 -7.42 -35.70 -11.27
C PRO A 399 -7.19 -34.65 -12.36
N PRO A 400 -5.96 -34.56 -12.90
CA PRO A 400 -5.63 -33.54 -13.89
C PRO A 400 -6.74 -33.55 -14.91
N PHE A 401 -7.37 -32.38 -15.11
CA PHE A 401 -8.28 -32.17 -16.23
C PHE A 401 -7.57 -32.77 -17.43
N SER A 402 -8.00 -33.96 -17.84
CA SER A 402 -7.39 -34.71 -18.91
C SER A 402 -7.42 -33.76 -20.06
N THR A 403 -6.24 -33.32 -20.49
CA THR A 403 -5.96 -32.45 -21.63
C THR A 403 -7.11 -32.50 -22.60
N LEU A 404 -8.07 -31.60 -22.41
CA LEU A 404 -8.95 -31.21 -23.49
C LEU A 404 -7.95 -30.50 -24.39
N GLU A 405 -7.54 -31.20 -25.44
CA GLU A 405 -7.07 -30.60 -26.69
C GLU A 405 -8.17 -29.64 -27.15
N VAL A 406 -8.29 -28.50 -26.45
CA VAL A 406 -9.01 -27.34 -26.94
C VAL A 406 -8.15 -26.85 -28.07
N ALA A 407 -8.49 -27.33 -29.26
CA ALA A 407 -8.09 -26.83 -30.57
C ALA A 407 -7.09 -25.66 -30.50
N GLN A 408 -5.80 -25.98 -30.40
CA GLN A 408 -4.74 -25.09 -30.86
C GLN A 408 -4.75 -24.94 -32.40
N ASP A 409 -5.68 -25.60 -33.08
CA ASP A 409 -5.92 -25.50 -34.53
C ASP A 409 -6.75 -24.28 -34.95
N ALA A 410 -7.11 -23.37 -34.04
CA ALA A 410 -7.34 -21.98 -34.45
C ALA A 410 -5.97 -21.35 -34.73
N ALA A 411 -5.44 -21.68 -35.90
CA ALA A 411 -4.22 -21.15 -36.48
C ALA A 411 -4.26 -19.60 -36.49
N LEU A 412 -3.76 -19.00 -35.42
CA LEU A 412 -2.91 -17.83 -35.59
C LEU A 412 -1.68 -18.37 -36.31
N GLU A 413 -1.56 -18.06 -37.60
CA GLU A 413 -0.34 -18.34 -38.35
C GLU A 413 0.87 -17.91 -37.50
N PRO A 414 1.90 -18.76 -37.37
CA PRO A 414 3.13 -18.35 -36.73
C PRO A 414 3.62 -17.11 -37.47
N LEU A 415 3.61 -15.95 -36.80
CA LEU A 415 4.28 -14.74 -37.26
C LEU A 415 5.69 -15.17 -37.69
N GLU A 416 5.99 -15.01 -38.99
CA GLU A 416 7.28 -15.33 -39.57
C GLU A 416 8.37 -14.73 -38.69
N VAL A 417 9.17 -15.61 -38.09
CA VAL A 417 10.36 -15.23 -37.35
C VAL A 417 11.38 -14.88 -38.41
N ASP A 418 11.70 -13.59 -38.52
CA ASP A 418 12.79 -13.11 -39.37
C ASP A 418 14.10 -13.80 -38.95
N GLU A 419 14.91 -14.25 -39.92
CA GLU A 419 16.07 -15.14 -39.71
C GLU A 419 17.22 -14.48 -38.91
N ASP A 420 17.12 -13.19 -38.61
CA ASP A 420 18.06 -12.48 -37.76
C ASP A 420 17.65 -12.61 -36.29
N GLY A 421 18.21 -13.63 -35.62
CA GLY A 421 17.96 -14.06 -34.25
C GLY A 421 18.29 -13.07 -33.12
N ASP A 422 17.81 -11.82 -33.22
CA ASP A 422 17.81 -10.80 -32.16
C ASP A 422 16.55 -9.93 -32.28
N THR A 423 15.38 -10.51 -32.01
CA THR A 423 14.20 -9.73 -31.61
C THR A 423 13.83 -10.07 -30.17
N LEU A 424 14.43 -9.31 -29.25
CA LEU A 424 13.60 -8.70 -28.22
C LEU A 424 12.45 -8.03 -28.96
N VAL A 425 11.27 -8.65 -28.98
CA VAL A 425 10.03 -7.98 -29.33
C VAL A 425 9.74 -6.98 -28.21
N THR A 426 10.54 -5.92 -28.17
CA THR A 426 10.11 -4.63 -27.65
C THR A 426 9.00 -4.20 -28.59
N TRP A 427 7.76 -4.45 -28.17
CA TRP A 427 6.64 -3.62 -28.56
C TRP A 427 6.99 -2.19 -28.10
N ALA A 428 7.71 -1.46 -28.94
CA ALA A 428 7.80 -0.02 -28.84
C ALA A 428 6.43 0.50 -29.28
N PHE A 429 5.63 0.87 -28.28
CA PHE A 429 4.41 1.66 -28.48
C PHE A 429 4.78 3.10 -28.84
#